data_AF-K1SCD3-F1
#
_entry.id   AF-K1SCD3-F1
#
_cell.length_a   1.000
_cell.length_b   1.000
_cell.length_c   1.000
_cell.angle_alpha   90.00
_cell.angle_beta   90.00
_cell.angle_gamma   90.00
#
_symmetry.space_group_name_H-M   'P 1'
#
loop_
_entity.id
_entity.type
_entity.pdbx_description
1 polymer ?
#
loop_
_entity_poly.entity_id
_entity_poly.type
_entity_poly.pdbx_seq_one_letter_code
_entity_poly.pdbx_strand_id
1 'polypeptide(L)'
;GQTQEEKALYEWNARVQITTWGNRVAADQGGLRDYAHKEWNGILKDFYFMRWKAYFDYLACVLDGKQPEELDFYTLEEAWTKETGFYSSIPEGNTVVVAKNIFEEVF
;
A
#
# COMPACT_ATOMS: atom_id res chain seq x y z
N GLY A 1 -21.07 7.99 0.06
CA GLY A 1 -22.16 7.93 1.05
C GLY A 1 -22.78 9.28 1.24
N GLN A 2 -24.06 9.29 1.55
CA GLN A 2 -24.83 10.45 2.02
C GLN A 2 -24.61 10.67 3.53
N THR A 3 -24.39 9.60 4.31
CA THR A 3 -24.04 9.69 5.74
C THR A 3 -22.54 9.51 5.98
N GLN A 4 -22.08 9.82 7.20
CA GLN A 4 -20.69 9.61 7.59
C GLN A 4 -20.33 8.12 7.60
N GLU A 5 -21.26 7.28 8.06
CA GLU A 5 -21.12 5.83 8.09
C GLU A 5 -20.99 5.26 6.67
N GLU A 6 -21.83 5.74 5.74
CA GLU A 6 -21.74 5.33 4.34
C GLU A 6 -20.45 5.83 3.67
N LYS A 7 -19.95 7.01 4.02
CA LYS A 7 -18.66 7.50 3.50
C LYS A 7 -17.50 6.64 3.99
N ALA A 8 -17.46 6.34 5.29
CA ALA A 8 -16.43 5.47 5.87
C ALA A 8 -16.48 4.05 5.26
N LEU A 9 -17.68 3.49 5.09
CA LEU A 9 -17.85 2.19 4.46
C LEU A 9 -17.36 2.19 3.00
N TYR A 10 -17.65 3.26 2.24
CA TYR A 10 -17.25 3.34 0.84
C TYR A 10 -15.74 3.57 0.70
N GLU A 11 -15.12 4.34 1.59
CA GLU A 11 -13.66 4.48 1.63
C GLU A 11 -12.98 3.15 1.95
N TRP A 12 -13.46 2.43 2.97
CA TRP A 12 -12.96 1.09 3.28
C TRP A 12 -13.10 0.14 2.09
N ASN A 13 -14.26 0.09 1.43
CA ASN A 13 -14.48 -0.72 0.23
C ASN A 13 -13.50 -0.35 -0.90
N ALA A 14 -13.27 0.94 -1.13
CA ALA A 14 -12.34 1.40 -2.17
C ALA A 14 -10.89 0.99 -1.85
N ARG A 15 -10.46 1.12 -0.60
CA ARG A 15 -9.12 0.72 -0.14
C ARG A 15 -8.92 -0.79 -0.26
N VAL A 16 -9.88 -1.59 0.22
CA VAL A 16 -9.83 -3.06 0.16
C VAL A 16 -9.76 -3.53 -1.30
N GLN A 17 -10.60 -3.00 -2.18
CA GLN A 17 -10.70 -3.49 -3.56
C GLN A 17 -9.38 -3.40 -4.33
N ILE A 18 -8.56 -2.38 -4.08
CA ILE A 18 -7.27 -2.17 -4.76
C ILE A 18 -6.06 -2.75 -4.02
N THR A 19 -6.26 -3.40 -2.87
CA THR A 19 -5.19 -3.95 -2.02
C THR A 19 -5.43 -5.42 -1.68
N THR A 20 -6.02 -5.72 -0.51
CA THR A 20 -6.26 -7.08 -0.01
C THR A 20 -7.38 -7.78 -0.76
N TRP A 21 -8.19 -7.02 -1.51
CA TRP A 21 -9.39 -7.42 -2.25
C TRP A 21 -10.55 -7.93 -1.38
N GLY A 22 -10.26 -8.55 -0.24
CA GLY A 22 -11.21 -8.95 0.79
C GLY A 22 -10.52 -9.17 2.14
N ASN A 23 -11.09 -10.08 2.93
CA ASN A 23 -10.52 -10.48 4.22
C ASN A 23 -9.28 -11.39 4.04
N ARG A 24 -8.65 -11.78 5.14
CA ARG A 24 -7.45 -12.64 5.13
C ARG A 24 -7.60 -13.91 4.31
N VAL A 25 -8.76 -14.57 4.40
CA VAL A 25 -9.02 -15.80 3.65
C VAL A 25 -9.00 -15.50 2.15
N ALA A 26 -9.67 -14.44 1.71
CA ALA A 26 -9.67 -14.03 0.31
C ALA A 26 -8.27 -13.61 -0.18
N ALA A 27 -7.53 -12.84 0.63
CA ALA A 27 -6.20 -12.35 0.30
C ALA A 27 -5.17 -13.50 0.22
N ASP A 28 -5.08 -14.32 1.27
CA ASP A 28 -3.99 -15.28 1.47
C ASP A 28 -4.29 -16.64 0.85
N GLN A 29 -5.52 -17.15 1.02
CA GLN A 29 -5.91 -18.49 0.52
C GLN A 29 -6.63 -18.40 -0.83
N GLY A 30 -7.39 -17.32 -1.04
CA GLY A 30 -8.06 -17.04 -2.32
C GLY A 30 -7.14 -16.51 -3.41
N GLY A 31 -5.92 -16.08 -3.06
CA GLY A 31 -4.93 -15.57 -4.00
C GLY A 31 -5.29 -14.20 -4.60
N LEU A 32 -6.12 -13.41 -3.91
CA LEU A 32 -6.64 -12.14 -4.42
C LEU A 32 -5.86 -10.91 -3.94
N ARG A 33 -4.86 -11.09 -3.08
CA ARG A 33 -3.94 -10.01 -2.68
C ARG A 33 -3.32 -9.36 -3.92
N ASP A 34 -3.36 -8.03 -3.98
CA ASP A 34 -2.85 -7.19 -5.08
C ASP A 34 -3.48 -7.47 -6.47
N TYR A 35 -4.58 -8.22 -6.55
CA TYR A 35 -5.23 -8.56 -7.83
C TYR A 35 -5.58 -7.31 -8.64
N ALA A 36 -6.03 -6.25 -7.96
CA ALA A 36 -6.36 -4.97 -8.57
C ALA A 36 -5.39 -3.85 -8.13
N HIS A 37 -4.10 -4.16 -7.99
CA HIS A 37 -3.06 -3.17 -7.65
C HIS A 37 -3.08 -1.96 -8.61
N LYS A 38 -2.53 -0.85 -8.12
CA LYS A 38 -2.44 0.42 -8.86
C LYS A 38 -1.13 1.14 -8.57
N GLU A 39 -0.56 1.73 -9.61
CA GLU A 39 0.58 2.64 -9.52
C GLU A 39 0.07 4.09 -9.38
N TRP A 40 -0.69 4.36 -8.32
CA TRP A 40 -1.27 5.68 -8.09
C TRP A 40 -0.49 6.47 -7.04
N ASN A 41 -0.56 7.80 -7.13
CA ASN A 41 -0.14 8.68 -6.04
C ASN A 41 -0.90 8.31 -4.74
N GLY A 42 -0.29 8.55 -3.59
CA GLY A 42 -0.82 8.14 -2.30
C GLY A 42 -0.52 6.67 -2.02
N ILE A 43 -1.15 5.74 -2.75
CA ILE A 43 -1.00 4.30 -2.47
C ILE A 43 0.45 3.80 -2.63
N LEU A 44 1.20 4.30 -3.63
CA LEU A 44 2.63 3.99 -3.77
C LEU A 44 3.44 4.41 -2.53
N LYS A 45 3.09 5.54 -1.92
CA LYS A 45 3.79 6.11 -0.75
C LYS A 45 3.36 5.49 0.58
N ASP A 46 2.06 5.24 0.76
CA ASP A 46 1.53 4.89 2.08
C ASP A 46 1.33 3.38 2.24
N PHE A 47 1.09 2.66 1.14
CA PHE A 47 0.86 1.21 1.16
C PHE A 47 2.06 0.43 0.62
N TYR A 48 2.46 0.66 -0.64
CA TYR A 48 3.55 -0.13 -1.25
C TYR A 48 4.91 0.14 -0.60
N PHE A 49 5.26 1.42 -0.37
CA PHE A 49 6.50 1.76 0.32
C PHE A 49 6.56 1.22 1.76
N MET A 50 5.44 1.27 2.50
CA MET A 50 5.35 0.67 3.84
C MET A 50 5.70 -0.83 3.82
N ARG A 51 5.17 -1.58 2.84
CA ARG A 51 5.48 -3.02 2.68
C ARG A 51 6.95 -3.26 2.36
N TRP A 52 7.51 -2.50 1.42
CA TRP A 52 8.93 -2.60 1.08
C TRP A 52 9.83 -2.28 2.27
N LYS A 53 9.49 -1.24 3.03
CA LYS A 53 10.23 -0.88 4.24
C LYS A 53 10.19 -2.00 5.27
N ALA A 54 9.01 -2.55 5.57
CA ALA A 54 8.87 -3.66 6.51
C ALA A 54 9.72 -4.88 6.08
N TYR A 55 9.72 -5.20 4.79
CA TYR A 55 10.53 -6.28 4.24
C TYR A 55 12.04 -6.01 4.37
N PHE A 56 12.51 -4.81 4.03
CA PHE A 56 13.92 -4.47 4.17
C PHE A 56 14.38 -4.41 5.63
N ASP A 57 13.54 -3.90 6.54
CA ASP A 57 13.83 -3.91 7.99
C ASP A 57 13.94 -5.35 8.52
N TYR A 58 13.05 -6.26 8.08
CA TYR A 58 13.11 -7.68 8.41
C TYR A 58 14.41 -8.32 7.92
N LEU A 59 14.78 -8.08 6.65
CA LEU A 59 16.02 -8.60 6.08
C LEU A 59 17.26 -8.07 6.80
N ALA A 60 17.28 -6.79 7.17
CA ALA A 60 18.36 -6.20 7.96
C ALA A 60 18.52 -6.93 9.31
N CYS A 61 17.42 -7.26 10.00
CA CYS A 61 17.48 -8.03 11.23
C CYS A 61 18.03 -9.44 11.03
N VAL A 62 17.63 -10.13 9.96
CA VAL A 62 18.17 -11.45 9.61
C VAL A 62 19.68 -11.38 9.34
N LEU A 63 20.12 -10.35 8.61
CA LEU A 63 21.54 -10.14 8.31
C LEU A 63 22.38 -9.81 9.56
N ASP A 64 21.78 -9.16 10.56
CA ASP A 64 22.38 -8.95 11.89
C ASP A 64 22.47 -10.24 12.73
N GLY A 65 22.01 -11.39 12.20
CA GLY A 65 21.98 -12.67 12.92
C GLY A 65 20.82 -12.78 13.91
N LYS A 66 19.83 -11.87 13.86
CA LYS A 66 18.61 -11.96 14.66
C LYS A 66 17.64 -12.95 14.01
N GLN A 67 16.66 -13.41 14.78
CA GLN A 67 15.54 -14.24 14.31
C GLN A 67 14.24 -13.46 14.49
N PRO A 68 13.94 -12.48 13.61
CA PRO A 68 12.68 -11.76 13.66
C PRO A 68 11.50 -12.70 13.37
N GLU A 69 10.34 -12.39 13.94
CA GLU A 69 9.08 -13.06 13.58
C GLU A 69 8.78 -12.84 12.09
N GLU A 70 8.12 -13.82 11.46
CA GLU A 70 7.71 -13.70 10.06
C GLU A 70 6.77 -12.52 9.86
N LEU A 71 6.97 -11.79 8.76
CA LEU A 71 6.13 -10.64 8.42
C LEU A 71 4.71 -11.09 8.07
N ASP A 72 3.76 -10.68 8.90
CA ASP A 72 2.34 -10.78 8.60
C ASP A 72 1.87 -9.59 7.76
N PHE A 73 2.11 -9.67 6.45
CA PHE A 73 1.75 -8.62 5.50
C PHE A 73 0.26 -8.26 5.57
N TYR A 74 -0.65 -9.22 5.71
CA TYR A 74 -2.06 -8.91 5.75
C TYR A 74 -2.41 -8.01 6.95
N THR A 75 -1.80 -8.23 8.12
CA THR A 75 -2.06 -7.37 9.29
C THR A 75 -1.62 -5.93 9.03
N LEU A 76 -0.47 -5.73 8.38
CA LEU A 76 0.00 -4.40 7.97
C LEU A 76 -0.93 -3.76 6.93
N GLU A 77 -1.35 -4.54 5.94
CA GLU A 77 -2.21 -4.10 4.84
C GLU A 77 -3.61 -3.74 5.35
N GLU A 78 -4.19 -4.57 6.22
CA GLU A 78 -5.52 -4.38 6.77
C GLU A 78 -5.60 -3.12 7.64
N ALA A 79 -4.54 -2.82 8.41
CA ALA A 79 -4.47 -1.57 9.16
C ALA A 79 -4.65 -0.36 8.24
N TRP A 80 -3.94 -0.33 7.11
CA TRP A 80 -4.06 0.75 6.12
C TRP A 80 -5.46 0.81 5.47
N THR A 81 -6.11 -0.34 5.24
CA THR A 81 -7.48 -0.34 4.67
C THR A 81 -8.52 0.27 5.62
N LYS A 82 -8.27 0.23 6.93
CA LYS A 82 -9.15 0.76 7.97
C LYS A 82 -8.87 2.23 8.30
N GLU A 83 -7.80 2.79 7.76
CA GLU A 83 -7.51 4.22 7.89
C GLU A 83 -8.57 5.05 7.16
N THR A 84 -8.73 6.29 7.62
CA THR A 84 -9.50 7.32 6.93
C THR A 84 -8.60 8.50 6.67
N GLY A 85 -8.71 9.10 5.49
CA GLY A 85 -7.82 10.20 5.13
C GLY A 85 -8.14 10.83 3.80
N PHE A 86 -7.57 12.02 3.58
CA PHE A 86 -7.75 12.76 2.34
C PHE A 86 -6.54 12.56 1.43
N TYR A 87 -6.80 12.12 0.20
CA TYR A 87 -5.85 12.18 -0.92
C TYR A 87 -6.29 13.25 -1.89
N SER A 88 -5.38 14.17 -2.23
CA SER A 88 -5.64 15.22 -3.22
C SER A 88 -5.91 14.61 -4.59
N SER A 89 -6.94 15.11 -5.28
CA SER A 89 -7.19 14.80 -6.69
C SER A 89 -6.50 15.78 -7.65
N ILE A 90 -5.81 16.78 -7.12
CA ILE A 90 -5.10 17.79 -7.90
C ILE A 90 -3.69 17.27 -8.22
N PRO A 91 -3.27 17.25 -9.50
CA PRO A 91 -1.93 16.84 -9.86
C PRO A 91 -0.88 17.84 -9.36
N GLU A 92 0.30 17.33 -9.02
CA GLU A 92 1.43 18.11 -8.53
C GLU A 92 2.73 17.75 -9.28
N GLY A 93 3.66 18.71 -9.37
CA GLY A 93 4.96 18.51 -10.01
C GLY A 93 4.97 18.67 -11.54
N ASN A 94 6.13 18.42 -12.15
CA ASN A 94 6.32 18.46 -13.60
C ASN A 94 6.85 17.10 -14.08
N THR A 95 6.03 16.38 -14.83
CA THR A 95 6.33 15.01 -15.27
C THR A 95 7.56 14.91 -16.17
N VAL A 96 7.82 15.91 -17.03
CA VAL A 96 8.99 15.92 -17.92
C VAL A 96 10.27 16.11 -17.13
N VAL A 97 10.26 17.00 -16.13
CA VAL A 97 11.42 17.22 -15.24
C VAL A 97 11.71 15.96 -14.43
N VAL A 98 10.68 15.37 -13.81
CA VAL A 98 10.83 14.15 -13.01
C VAL A 98 11.36 12.99 -13.85
N ALA A 99 10.83 12.79 -15.06
CA ALA A 99 11.28 11.72 -15.95
C ALA A 99 12.76 11.86 -16.34
N LYS A 100 13.24 13.08 -16.59
CA LYS A 100 14.67 13.34 -16.88
C LYS A 100 15.55 13.00 -15.69
N ASN A 101 15.18 13.47 -14.49
CA ASN A 101 15.95 13.20 -13.28
C ASN A 101 16.06 11.69 -13.00
N ILE A 102 14.94 10.95 -13.10
CA ILE A 102 14.94 9.50 -12.91
C ILE A 102 15.82 8.81 -13.95
N PHE A 103 15.77 9.25 -15.21
CA PHE A 103 16.60 8.67 -16.26
C PHE A 103 18.09 8.86 -15.95
N GLU A 104 18.50 10.06 -15.52
CA GLU A 104 19.89 10.38 -15.16
C GLU A 104 20.40 9.65 -13.91
N GLU A 105 19.53 9.40 -12.92
CA GLU A 105 19.93 8.75 -11.67
C GLU A 105 19.96 7.22 -11.74
N VAL A 106 19.09 6.61 -12.56
CA VAL A 106 18.86 5.16 -12.56
C VAL A 106 19.46 4.46 -13.79
N PHE A 107 19.64 5.15 -14.92
CA PHE A 107 20.12 4.57 -16.19
C PHE A 107 21.42 5.21 -16.68
#